data_AF-A0A0Q4CMC2-F1
#
_entry.id   AF-A0A0Q4CMC2-F1
#
_cell.length_a   1.000
_cell.length_b   1.000
_cell.length_c   1.000
_cell.angle_alpha   90.00
_cell.angle_beta   90.00
_cell.angle_gamma   90.00
#
_symmetry.space_group_name_H-M   'P 1'
#
loop_
_entity.id
_entity.type
_entity.pdbx_description
1 polymer ?
#
loop_
_entity_poly.entity_id
_entity_poly.type
_entity_poly.pdbx_seq_one_letter_code
_entity_poly.pdbx_strand_id
1 'polypeptide(L)'
;MPFDPAKLHAFLTDGGLDHVGKLGVAGNRTMAARTGKWWAALPKHHWPGDGRFDQFVAKHWDGIWDDRRQELVFIGIGMDEARIRWQLDTCLVHAAAFMPTLSNDLRDPLPAWGERQTEAAE
;
A
#
# COMPACT_ATOMS: atom_id res chain seq x y z
N MET A 1 -16.03 -0.78 -19.43
CA MET A 1 -16.35 -1.00 -18.00
C MET A 1 -15.04 -0.94 -17.24
N PRO A 2 -14.81 -0.08 -16.22
CA PRO A 2 -13.50 -0.01 -15.58
C PRO A 2 -13.51 -0.87 -14.30
N PHE A 3 -13.73 -2.17 -14.47
CA PHE A 3 -13.36 -3.15 -13.45
C PHE A 3 -12.92 -4.41 -14.20
N ASP A 4 -11.64 -4.75 -14.03
CA ASP A 4 -11.01 -5.93 -14.58
C ASP A 4 -10.47 -6.77 -13.41
N PRO A 5 -11.26 -7.74 -12.92
CA PRO A 5 -10.88 -8.56 -11.77
C PRO A 5 -9.65 -9.42 -12.04
N ALA A 6 -9.32 -9.72 -13.30
CA ALA A 6 -8.15 -10.52 -13.65
C ALA A 6 -6.84 -9.74 -13.46
N LYS A 7 -6.84 -8.42 -13.74
CA LYS A 7 -5.68 -7.54 -13.48
C LYS A 7 -5.46 -7.26 -12.00
N LEU A 8 -6.52 -7.25 -11.22
CA LEU A 8 -6.49 -7.09 -9.77
C LEU A 8 -5.95 -8.33 -9.08
N HIS A 9 -6.37 -9.50 -9.54
CA HIS A 9 -5.76 -10.76 -9.16
C HIS A 9 -4.26 -10.75 -9.49
N ALA A 10 -3.87 -10.34 -10.70
CA ALA A 10 -2.45 -10.20 -11.06
C ALA A 10 -1.68 -9.18 -10.19
N PHE A 11 -2.33 -8.09 -9.72
CA PHE A 11 -1.75 -7.25 -8.67
C PHE A 11 -1.53 -8.10 -7.42
N LEU A 12 -2.55 -8.71 -6.86
CA LEU A 12 -2.41 -9.40 -5.57
C LEU A 12 -1.50 -10.66 -5.64
N THR A 13 -1.36 -11.30 -6.81
CA THR A 13 -0.66 -12.59 -6.96
C THR A 13 0.68 -12.54 -7.69
N ASP A 14 0.95 -11.55 -8.55
CA ASP A 14 2.24 -11.38 -9.24
C ASP A 14 2.94 -10.13 -8.73
N GLY A 15 3.53 -10.27 -7.53
CA GLY A 15 4.33 -9.24 -6.89
C GLY A 15 3.61 -7.94 -6.52
N GLY A 16 2.28 -7.79 -6.57
CA GLY A 16 1.65 -6.50 -6.23
C GLY A 16 1.67 -6.13 -4.75
N LEU A 17 1.84 -7.08 -3.83
CA LEU A 17 2.24 -6.74 -2.45
C LEU A 17 3.69 -6.26 -2.34
N ASP A 18 4.48 -6.37 -3.41
CA ASP A 18 5.80 -5.74 -3.52
C ASP A 18 5.70 -4.28 -3.93
N HIS A 19 4.54 -3.82 -4.38
CA HIS A 19 4.34 -2.48 -4.90
C HIS A 19 3.68 -1.54 -3.87
N VAL A 20 4.08 -0.28 -3.93
CA VAL A 20 3.42 0.81 -3.20
C VAL A 20 2.24 1.30 -4.02
N GLY A 21 1.05 1.31 -3.42
CA GLY A 21 -0.17 1.86 -4.00
C GLY A 21 -0.49 3.25 -3.45
N LYS A 22 -0.90 4.17 -4.33
CA LYS A 22 -1.54 5.44 -3.95
C LYS A 22 -3.00 5.41 -4.37
N LEU A 23 -3.91 5.77 -3.45
CA LEU A 23 -5.33 5.91 -3.68
C LEU A 23 -5.79 7.30 -3.24
N GLY A 24 -6.61 7.95 -4.04
CA GLY A 24 -7.25 9.21 -3.70
C GLY A 24 -8.70 9.23 -4.17
N VAL A 25 -9.61 9.69 -3.30
CA VAL A 25 -11.03 9.84 -3.61
C VAL A 25 -11.48 11.24 -3.22
N ALA A 26 -12.10 11.95 -4.17
CA ALA A 26 -12.65 13.28 -3.96
C ALA A 26 -13.91 13.47 -4.81
N GLY A 27 -15.07 13.55 -4.15
CA GLY A 27 -16.36 13.61 -4.85
C GLY A 27 -16.56 12.39 -5.75
N ASN A 28 -16.80 12.63 -7.04
CA ASN A 28 -16.96 11.58 -8.05
C ASN A 28 -15.64 11.15 -8.72
N ARG A 29 -14.49 11.64 -8.25
CA ARG A 29 -13.17 11.30 -8.78
C ARG A 29 -12.50 10.27 -7.88
N THR A 30 -12.01 9.20 -8.49
CA THR A 30 -11.13 8.21 -7.85
C THR A 30 -9.86 8.08 -8.68
N MET A 31 -8.71 8.12 -8.02
CA MET A 31 -7.40 7.91 -8.62
C MET A 31 -6.71 6.75 -7.90
N ALA A 32 -6.20 5.78 -8.66
CA ALA A 32 -5.37 4.70 -8.14
C ALA A 32 -4.12 4.56 -9.00
N ALA A 33 -2.94 4.52 -8.37
CA ALA A 33 -1.66 4.44 -9.05
C ALA A 33 -0.69 3.51 -8.32
N ARG A 34 0.20 2.84 -9.07
CA ARG A 34 1.40 2.20 -8.52
C ARG A 34 2.56 3.19 -8.57
N THR A 35 3.20 3.45 -7.44
CA THR A 35 4.24 4.50 -7.37
C THR A 35 5.63 3.99 -7.02
N GLY A 36 5.80 2.71 -6.76
CA GLY A 36 7.11 2.15 -6.46
C GLY A 36 7.05 0.70 -6.03
N LYS A 37 8.14 0.24 -5.41
CA LYS A 37 8.23 -1.02 -4.68
C LYS A 37 8.64 -0.75 -3.24
N TRP A 38 8.19 -1.62 -2.34
CA TRP A 38 8.72 -1.69 -0.97
C TRP A 38 10.19 -2.09 -1.02
N TRP A 39 11.00 -1.58 -0.10
CA TRP A 39 12.41 -1.94 0.01
C TRP A 39 12.60 -3.40 0.38
N ALA A 40 11.69 -3.95 1.18
CA ALA A 40 11.63 -5.38 1.50
C ALA A 40 11.43 -6.28 0.28
N ALA A 41 10.88 -5.75 -0.82
CA ALA A 41 10.67 -6.49 -2.05
C ALA A 41 11.81 -6.35 -3.07
N LEU A 42 12.85 -5.57 -2.75
CA LEU A 42 14.02 -5.41 -3.58
C LEU A 42 15.21 -6.20 -3.03
N PRO A 43 16.01 -6.87 -3.87
CA PRO A 43 17.27 -7.44 -3.44
C PRO A 43 18.17 -6.37 -2.80
N LYS A 44 18.86 -6.69 -1.70
CA LYS A 44 19.71 -5.76 -0.94
C LYS A 44 20.74 -4.99 -1.78
N HIS A 45 21.24 -5.54 -2.89
CA HIS A 45 22.18 -4.85 -3.78
C HIS A 45 21.56 -3.68 -4.57
N HIS A 46 20.23 -3.55 -4.59
CA HIS A 46 19.54 -2.38 -5.14
C HIS A 46 19.34 -1.27 -4.10
N TRP A 47 19.68 -1.50 -2.84
CA TRP A 47 19.58 -0.48 -1.81
C TRP A 47 20.73 0.53 -1.96
N PRO A 48 20.51 1.82 -1.67
CA PRO A 48 21.59 2.81 -1.61
C PRO A 48 22.72 2.38 -0.68
N GLY A 49 23.96 2.40 -1.18
CA GLY A 49 25.14 1.82 -0.50
C GLY A 49 25.84 2.74 0.52
N ASP A 50 25.23 3.85 0.92
CA ASP A 50 25.87 4.83 1.82
C ASP A 50 25.66 4.52 3.32
N GLY A 51 24.98 3.41 3.64
CA GLY A 51 24.69 2.93 5.00
C GLY A 51 23.73 3.81 5.81
N ARG A 52 23.50 5.06 5.40
CA ARG A 52 22.48 5.95 6.00
C ARG A 52 21.09 5.45 5.67
N PHE A 53 20.93 4.94 4.45
CA PHE A 53 19.67 4.37 4.01
C PHE A 53 19.24 3.15 4.85
N ASP A 54 20.16 2.22 5.16
CA ASP A 54 19.86 1.09 6.05
C ASP A 54 19.41 1.55 7.44
N GLN A 55 20.03 2.58 8.01
CA GLN A 55 19.62 3.15 9.29
C GLN A 55 18.24 3.80 9.22
N PHE A 56 17.90 4.44 8.09
CA PHE A 56 16.59 5.03 7.88
C PHE A 56 15.51 3.94 7.82
N VAL A 57 15.72 2.91 7.01
CA VAL A 57 14.76 1.80 6.88
C VAL A 57 14.61 1.05 8.22
N ALA A 58 15.71 0.82 8.94
CA ALA A 58 15.69 0.14 10.23
C ALA A 58 14.81 0.86 11.28
N LYS A 59 14.68 2.20 11.22
CA LYS A 59 13.80 2.97 12.13
C LYS A 59 12.31 2.72 11.88
N HIS A 60 11.96 2.28 10.68
CA HIS A 60 10.58 2.10 10.24
C HIS A 60 10.26 0.64 9.92
N TRP A 61 11.19 -0.27 10.20
CA TRP A 61 11.02 -1.69 9.94
C TRP A 61 10.13 -2.34 11.00
N ASP A 62 9.08 -3.00 10.55
CA ASP A 62 8.22 -3.83 11.36
C ASP A 62 8.66 -5.30 11.29
N GLY A 63 8.60 -6.03 12.41
CA GLY A 63 9.03 -7.42 12.47
C GLY A 63 8.13 -8.40 11.69
N ILE A 64 6.91 -7.99 11.35
CA ILE A 64 5.93 -8.77 10.59
C ILE A 64 5.77 -8.19 9.20
N TRP A 65 5.68 -6.86 9.06
CA TRP A 65 5.31 -6.21 7.80
C TRP A 65 6.48 -5.58 7.03
N ASP A 66 7.70 -5.64 7.59
CA ASP A 66 8.90 -4.98 7.07
C ASP A 66 8.72 -3.45 6.92
N ASP A 67 9.09 -2.84 5.79
CA ASP A 67 8.89 -1.42 5.51
C ASP A 67 7.49 -1.06 4.99
N ARG A 68 6.55 -2.03 4.96
CA ARG A 68 5.20 -1.85 4.43
C ARG A 68 4.33 -1.09 5.41
N ARG A 69 4.17 0.21 5.18
CA ARG A 69 3.36 1.10 6.01
C ARG A 69 2.21 1.73 5.22
N GLN A 70 1.04 1.82 5.86
CA GLN A 70 -0.09 2.57 5.34
C GLN A 70 -0.12 3.99 5.93
N GLU A 71 -0.31 4.98 5.07
CA GLU A 71 -0.53 6.37 5.47
C GLU A 71 -1.85 6.85 4.85
N LEU A 72 -2.76 7.29 5.71
CA LEU A 72 -4.12 7.69 5.34
C LEU A 72 -4.36 9.14 5.76
N VAL A 73 -4.99 9.91 4.90
CA VAL A 73 -5.41 11.29 5.18
C VAL A 73 -6.88 11.47 4.85
N PHE A 74 -7.62 12.02 5.80
CA PHE A 74 -9.03 12.38 5.63
C PHE A 74 -9.15 13.90 5.73
N ILE A 75 -9.84 14.52 4.78
CA ILE A 75 -10.02 15.98 4.71
C ILE A 75 -11.50 16.28 4.64
N GLY A 76 -12.02 17.06 5.58
CA GLY A 76 -13.44 17.38 5.67
C GLY A 76 -13.75 18.28 6.87
N ILE A 77 -14.99 18.77 6.92
CA ILE A 77 -15.51 19.60 8.01
C ILE A 77 -16.47 18.76 8.86
N GLY A 78 -16.38 18.86 10.19
CA GLY A 78 -17.26 18.13 11.11
C GLY A 78 -17.02 16.61 11.11
N MET A 79 -15.80 16.18 10.81
CA MET A 79 -15.45 14.76 10.83
C MET A 79 -15.41 14.21 12.26
N ASP A 80 -15.95 13.01 12.43
CA ASP A 80 -15.83 12.24 13.67
C ASP A 80 -14.58 11.35 13.60
N GLU A 81 -13.45 11.89 14.06
CA GLU A 81 -12.16 11.19 14.06
C GLU A 81 -12.22 9.86 14.83
N ALA A 82 -12.88 9.84 15.98
CA ALA A 82 -12.95 8.65 16.83
C ALA A 82 -13.69 7.51 16.14
N ARG A 83 -14.82 7.82 15.49
CA ARG A 83 -15.56 6.85 14.68
C ARG A 83 -14.76 6.36 13.48
N ILE A 84 -14.04 7.25 12.79
CA ILE A 84 -13.19 6.88 11.65
C ILE A 84 -12.10 5.91 12.11
N ARG A 85 -11.38 6.23 13.20
CA ARG A 85 -10.35 5.36 13.76
C ARG A 85 -10.92 3.99 14.15
N TRP A 86 -12.06 3.97 14.84
CA TRP A 86 -12.71 2.72 15.22
C TRP A 86 -13.07 1.84 14.02
N GLN A 87 -13.58 2.43 12.93
CA GLN A 87 -13.86 1.67 11.70
C GLN A 87 -12.57 1.13 11.05
N LEU A 88 -11.47 1.89 11.07
CA LEU A 88 -10.18 1.41 10.58
C LEU A 88 -9.63 0.27 11.43
N ASP A 89 -9.74 0.37 12.75
CA ASP A 89 -9.30 -0.67 13.69
C ASP A 89 -10.05 -2.00 13.45
N THR A 90 -11.34 -1.94 13.08
CA THR A 90 -12.13 -3.14 12.74
C THR A 90 -11.68 -3.83 11.45
N CYS A 91 -10.90 -3.15 10.60
CA CYS A 91 -10.35 -3.69 9.36
C CYS A 91 -8.95 -4.29 9.53
N LEU A 92 -8.37 -4.25 10.74
CA LEU A 92 -7.04 -4.78 10.99
C LEU A 92 -7.01 -6.31 10.83
N VAL A 93 -6.04 -6.79 10.06
CA VAL A 93 -5.76 -8.22 9.92
C VAL A 93 -4.72 -8.59 10.97
N HIS A 94 -5.12 -9.37 11.97
CA HIS A 94 -4.20 -9.92 12.94
C HIS A 94 -3.48 -11.14 12.34
N ALA A 95 -2.15 -11.05 12.20
CA ALA A 95 -1.31 -12.12 11.68
C ALA A 95 -0.04 -12.25 12.51
N ALA A 96 0.46 -13.48 12.67
CA ALA A 96 1.73 -13.75 13.36
C ALA A 96 2.96 -13.63 12.44
N ALA A 97 2.74 -13.56 11.12
CA ALA A 97 3.75 -13.41 10.08
C ALA A 97 3.13 -12.74 8.85
N PHE A 98 3.95 -12.19 7.95
CA PHE A 98 3.48 -11.72 6.66
C PHE A 98 2.92 -12.88 5.84
N MET A 99 1.60 -12.93 5.67
CA MET A 99 0.92 -13.97 4.92
C MET A 99 0.06 -13.32 3.82
N PRO A 100 0.63 -13.11 2.61
CA PRO A 100 -0.09 -12.61 1.44
C PRO A 100 -1.44 -13.30 1.19
N THR A 101 -1.50 -14.60 1.47
CA THR A 101 -2.68 -15.43 1.27
C THR A 101 -3.89 -15.01 2.11
N LEU A 102 -3.70 -14.29 3.23
CA LEU A 102 -4.80 -13.74 4.03
C LEU A 102 -5.64 -12.73 3.23
N SER A 103 -5.10 -12.16 2.17
CA SER A 103 -5.83 -11.22 1.30
C SER A 103 -6.72 -11.91 0.26
N ASN A 104 -6.57 -13.22 0.03
CA ASN A 104 -7.26 -13.92 -1.04
C ASN A 104 -8.79 -13.92 -0.89
N ASP A 105 -9.27 -13.97 0.36
CA ASP A 105 -10.70 -14.02 0.67
C ASP A 105 -11.31 -12.62 0.91
N LEU A 106 -10.48 -11.57 0.86
CA LEU A 106 -10.95 -10.20 0.99
C LEU A 106 -11.51 -9.72 -0.34
N ARG A 107 -12.74 -9.20 -0.32
CA ARG A 107 -13.32 -8.53 -1.47
C ARG A 107 -12.54 -7.25 -1.74
N ASP A 108 -11.97 -7.12 -2.94
CA ASP A 108 -11.29 -5.90 -3.35
C ASP A 108 -12.27 -4.92 -4.05
N PRO A 109 -12.58 -3.77 -3.42
CA PRO A 109 -13.50 -2.79 -3.99
C PRO A 109 -12.80 -1.72 -4.84
N LEU A 110 -11.47 -1.78 -4.98
CA LEU A 110 -10.69 -0.71 -5.60
C LEU A 110 -10.66 -0.84 -7.13
N PRO A 111 -10.56 0.30 -7.86
CA PRO A 111 -10.35 0.26 -9.30
C PRO A 111 -8.99 -0.37 -9.61
N ALA A 112 -8.83 -0.87 -10.83
CA ALA A 112 -7.55 -1.39 -11.28
C ALA A 112 -6.45 -0.35 -11.10
N TRP A 113 -5.35 -0.74 -10.47
CA TRP A 113 -4.18 0.11 -10.28
C TRP A 113 -3.66 0.55 -11.65
N GLY A 114 -3.66 1.87 -11.89
CA GLY A 114 -3.23 2.45 -13.17
C GLY A 114 -1.75 2.23 -13.48
N GLU A 115 -1.30 2.70 -14.65
CA GLU A 115 0.10 2.67 -15.05
C GLU A 115 1.02 3.35 -14.02
N ARG A 116 2.29 2.96 -14.01
CA ARG A 116 3.31 3.53 -13.10
C ARG A 116 3.40 5.04 -13.35
N GLN A 117 2.98 5.86 -12.37
CA GLN A 117 3.34 7.27 -12.39
C GLN A 117 4.80 7.38 -11.94
N THR A 118 5.71 7.60 -12.89
CA THR A 118 7.05 8.11 -12.58
C THR A 118 6.90 9.56 -12.14
N GLU A 119 7.04 9.82 -10.84
CA GLU A 119 7.40 11.16 -10.37
C GLU A 119 8.76 11.49 -11.00
N ALA A 120 8.78 12.41 -11.97
CA ALA A 120 10.01 13.04 -12.40
C ALA A 120 10.53 13.81 -11.17
N ALA A 121 11.73 13.45 -10.72
CA ALA A 121 12.42 14.18 -9.67
C ALA A 121 12.56 15.65 -10.12
N GLU A 122 11.96 16.56 -9.36
CA GLU A 122 12.23 18.00 -9.44
C GLU A 122 13.37 18.34 -8.47
#